data_AF-A0A2H3NQY3-F1
#
_entry.id   AF-A0A2H3NQY3-F1
#
_cell.length_a   1.000
_cell.length_b   1.000
_cell.length_c   1.000
_cell.angle_alpha   90.00
_cell.angle_beta   90.00
_cell.angle_gamma   90.00
#
_symmetry.space_group_name_H-M   'P 1'
#
loop_
_entity.id
_entity.type
_entity.pdbx_description
1 polymer ?
#
loop_
_entity_poly.entity_id
_entity_poly.type
_entity_poly.pdbx_seq_one_letter_code
_entity_poly.pdbx_strand_id
1 'polypeptide(L)'
;MNPARLLRLGAFTFVLIGGGITAWLVDKAIRYPDIRAAQFGFEAPYWPALIAFVVLCTGIGAYMQLRAAQRVEEGEDLYAQRHRRHPSEKYPDEYPDQKE
;
A
#
# COMPACT_ATOMS: atom_id res chain seq x y z
N MET A 1 -13.48 -15.42 6.14
CA MET A 1 -13.60 -13.95 6.27
C MET A 1 -13.62 -13.36 4.86
N ASN A 2 -14.57 -12.48 4.53
CA ASN A 2 -14.64 -11.89 3.18
C ASN A 2 -13.38 -11.01 2.93
N PRO A 3 -12.56 -11.28 1.90
CA PRO A 3 -11.35 -10.51 1.61
C PRO A 3 -11.60 -9.01 1.43
N ALA A 4 -12.75 -8.62 0.86
CA ALA A 4 -13.13 -7.21 0.74
C ALA A 4 -13.30 -6.52 2.11
N ARG A 5 -13.84 -7.25 3.10
CA ARG A 5 -14.02 -6.73 4.47
C ARG A 5 -12.69 -6.51 5.17
N LEU A 6 -11.70 -7.38 4.93
CA LEU A 6 -10.34 -7.24 5.41
C LEU A 6 -9.66 -6.00 4.81
N LEU A 7 -9.79 -5.79 3.51
CA LEU A 7 -9.21 -4.62 2.82
C LEU A 7 -9.83 -3.30 3.31
N ARG A 8 -11.15 -3.28 3.56
CA ARG A 8 -11.83 -2.12 4.16
C ARG A 8 -11.38 -1.85 5.59
N LEU A 9 -11.23 -2.89 6.41
CA LEU A 9 -10.68 -2.76 7.77
C LEU A 9 -9.23 -2.26 7.75
N GLY A 10 -8.43 -2.74 6.80
CA GLY A 10 -7.07 -2.25 6.58
C GLY A 10 -7.05 -0.76 6.22
N ALA A 11 -7.90 -0.34 5.28
CA ALA A 11 -8.04 1.07 4.91
C ALA A 11 -8.42 1.93 6.12
N PHE A 12 -9.41 1.49 6.91
CA PHE A 12 -9.84 2.18 8.12
C PHE A 12 -8.71 2.31 9.15
N THR A 13 -7.98 1.22 9.38
CA THR A 13 -6.83 1.19 10.30
C THR A 13 -5.75 2.16 9.82
N PHE A 14 -5.49 2.21 8.52
CA PHE A 14 -4.51 3.11 7.91
C PHE A 14 -4.90 4.58 8.12
N VAL A 15 -6.18 4.92 7.95
CA VAL A 15 -6.70 6.27 8.20
C VAL A 15 -6.64 6.63 9.68
N LEU A 16 -6.96 5.72 10.59
CA LEU A 16 -6.86 5.97 12.03
C LEU A 16 -5.42 6.26 12.46
N ILE A 17 -4.48 5.42 12.03
CA ILE A 17 -3.06 5.59 12.38
C ILE A 17 -2.51 6.87 11.73
N GLY A 18 -2.72 7.05 10.43
CA GLY A 18 -2.27 8.21 9.70
C GLY A 18 -2.86 9.51 10.23
N GLY A 19 -4.16 9.54 10.49
CA GLY A 19 -4.85 10.67 11.10
C GLY A 19 -4.35 10.99 12.51
N GLY A 20 -4.07 9.98 13.32
CA GLY A 20 -3.45 10.15 14.64
C GLY A 20 -2.05 10.76 14.56
N ILE A 21 -1.22 10.28 13.65
CA ILE A 21 0.12 10.84 13.39
C ILE A 21 0.00 12.28 12.89
N THR A 22 -0.88 12.56 11.93
CA THR A 22 -1.13 13.92 11.42
C THR A 22 -1.57 14.86 12.53
N ALA A 23 -2.52 14.45 13.38
CA ALA A 23 -2.99 15.27 14.50
C ALA A 23 -1.85 15.56 15.50
N TRP A 24 -1.04 14.55 15.81
CA TRP A 24 0.15 14.73 16.64
C TRP A 24 1.18 15.67 16.01
N LEU A 25 1.41 15.58 14.70
CA LEU A 25 2.31 16.50 13.97
C LEU A 25 1.79 17.93 13.98
N VAL A 26 0.48 18.14 13.82
CA VAL A 26 -0.14 19.47 13.91
C VAL A 26 0.03 20.05 15.31
N ASP A 27 -0.21 19.25 16.36
CA ASP A 27 0.06 19.66 17.75
C ASP A 27 1.52 20.10 17.94
N LYS A 28 2.47 19.33 17.39
CA LYS A 28 3.89 19.68 17.47
C LYS A 28 4.27 20.89 16.65
N ALA A 29 3.66 21.09 15.48
CA ALA A 29 3.86 22.27 14.65
C ALA A 29 3.44 23.56 15.38
N ILE A 30 2.35 23.50 16.16
CA ILE A 30 1.87 24.62 16.97
C ILE A 30 2.83 24.88 18.15
N ARG A 31 3.31 23.84 18.81
CA ARG A 31 4.17 23.97 20.00
C ARG A 31 5.63 24.33 19.66
N TYR A 32 6.12 23.94 18.49
CA TYR A 32 7.51 24.11 18.08
C TYR A 32 7.63 24.66 16.65
N PRO A 33 7.10 25.87 16.37
CA PRO A 33 7.07 26.42 15.02
C PRO A 33 8.46 26.74 14.44
N ASP A 34 9.46 26.91 15.32
CA ASP A 34 10.81 27.35 14.94
C ASP A 34 11.67 26.25 14.32
N ILE A 35 11.19 25.01 14.26
CA ILE A 35 11.92 23.91 13.62
C ILE A 35 11.93 24.14 12.10
N ARG A 36 13.14 24.36 11.58
CA ARG A 36 13.41 24.55 10.15
C ARG A 36 14.08 23.31 9.57
N ALA A 37 13.74 22.99 8.33
CA ALA A 37 14.52 22.07 7.52
C ALA A 37 15.48 22.90 6.66
N ALA A 38 16.78 22.63 6.79
CA ALA A 38 17.79 23.17 5.89
C ALA A 38 18.25 22.03 4.97
N GLN A 39 17.90 22.13 3.68
CA GLN A 39 18.37 21.22 2.63
C GLN A 39 18.77 22.03 1.39
N PHE A 40 19.95 21.73 0.84
CA PHE A 40 20.49 22.39 -0.36
C PHE A 40 20.58 23.93 -0.27
N GLY A 41 20.85 24.46 0.93
CA GLY A 41 20.97 25.91 1.15
C GLY A 41 19.63 26.66 1.25
N PHE A 42 18.50 25.96 1.14
CA PHE A 42 17.17 26.52 1.39
C PHE A 42 16.70 26.18 2.81
N GLU A 43 16.30 27.20 3.57
CA GLU A 43 15.56 27.05 4.83
C GLU A 43 14.06 27.15 4.56
N ALA A 44 13.32 26.11 4.89
CA ALA A 44 11.87 26.10 4.83
C ALA A 44 11.26 25.63 6.16
N PRO A 45 10.02 26.04 6.47
CA PRO A 45 9.28 25.47 7.60
C PRO A 45 9.17 23.95 7.42
N TYR A 46 9.63 23.18 8.41
CA TYR A 46 9.67 21.72 8.33
C TYR A 46 8.26 21.09 8.34
N TRP A 47 7.39 21.63 9.22
CA TRP A 47 6.10 21.02 9.53
C TRP A 47 5.13 20.91 8.36
N PRO A 48 4.90 21.93 7.52
CA PRO A 48 3.94 21.83 6.43
C PRO A 48 4.26 20.71 5.45
N ALA A 49 5.55 20.56 5.08
CA ALA A 49 5.99 19.51 4.17
C ALA A 49 5.82 18.12 4.79
N LEU A 50 6.20 17.95 6.06
CA LEU A 50 6.04 16.68 6.77
C LEU A 50 4.56 16.28 6.92
N ILE A 51 3.70 17.21 7.33
CA ILE A 51 2.27 16.97 7.48
C ILE A 51 1.65 16.59 6.14
N ALA A 52 1.97 17.34 5.08
CA ALA A 52 1.49 17.05 3.73
C ALA A 52 1.93 15.67 3.25
N PHE A 53 3.20 15.31 3.50
CA PHE A 53 3.73 13.99 3.16
C PHE A 53 2.96 12.87 3.87
N VAL A 54 2.75 12.96 5.18
CA VAL A 54 2.01 11.95 5.94
C VAL A 54 0.58 11.83 5.43
N VAL A 55 -0.14 12.95 5.24
CA VAL A 55 -1.51 12.95 4.74
C VAL A 55 -1.59 12.29 3.36
N LEU A 56 -0.65 12.61 2.47
CA LEU A 56 -0.61 12.06 1.12
C LEU A 56 -0.33 10.55 1.12
N CYS A 57 0.66 10.10 1.89
CA CYS A 57 0.96 8.66 2.02
C CYS A 57 -0.20 7.89 2.65
N THR A 58 -0.82 8.42 3.71
CA THR A 58 -2.02 7.84 4.33
C THR A 58 -3.17 7.75 3.33
N GLY A 59 -3.43 8.82 2.59
CA GLY A 59 -4.48 8.88 1.58
C GLY A 59 -4.27 7.85 0.47
N ILE A 60 -3.06 7.75 -0.08
CA ILE A 60 -2.71 6.77 -1.11
C ILE A 60 -2.87 5.34 -0.57
N GLY A 61 -2.35 5.04 0.62
CA GLY A 61 -2.44 3.70 1.20
C GLY A 61 -3.88 3.28 1.48
N ALA A 62 -4.72 4.19 1.98
CA ALA A 62 -6.15 3.93 2.18
C ALA A 62 -6.88 3.76 0.84
N TYR A 63 -6.59 4.62 -0.14
CA TYR A 63 -7.17 4.56 -1.48
C TYR A 63 -6.88 3.22 -2.18
N MET A 64 -5.63 2.76 -2.14
CA MET A 64 -5.23 1.48 -2.74
C MET A 64 -6.01 0.30 -2.14
N GLN A 65 -6.20 0.30 -0.82
CA GLN A 65 -6.94 -0.75 -0.12
C GLN A 65 -8.44 -0.71 -0.44
N LEU A 66 -9.05 0.48 -0.49
CA LEU A 66 -10.44 0.63 -0.90
C LEU A 66 -10.68 0.21 -2.35
N ARG A 67 -9.78 0.60 -3.25
CA ARG A 67 -9.84 0.20 -4.66
C ARG A 67 -9.69 -1.31 -4.82
N ALA A 68 -8.79 -1.93 -4.06
CA ALA A 68 -8.65 -3.38 -4.03
C ALA A 68 -9.92 -4.06 -3.49
N ALA A 69 -10.55 -3.50 -2.45
CA ALA A 69 -11.79 -4.03 -1.90
C ALA A 69 -12.93 -3.98 -2.93
N GLN A 70 -13.05 -2.88 -3.68
CA GLN A 70 -14.05 -2.75 -4.75
C GLN A 70 -13.86 -3.81 -5.83
N ARG A 71 -12.63 -3.99 -6.30
CA ARG A 71 -12.28 -5.02 -7.29
C ARG A 71 -12.65 -6.43 -6.84
N VAL A 72 -12.36 -6.76 -5.57
CA VAL A 72 -12.72 -8.06 -4.98
C VAL A 72 -14.24 -8.24 -4.87
N GLU A 73 -14.99 -7.19 -4.56
CA GLU A 73 -16.46 -7.23 -4.54
C GLU A 73 -17.06 -7.40 -5.94
N GLU A 74 -16.42 -6.83 -6.96
CA GLU A 74 -16.75 -7.03 -8.37
C GLU A 74 -16.41 -8.45 -8.89
N GLY A 75 -15.79 -9.28 -8.04
CA GLY A 75 -15.42 -10.66 -8.37
C GLY A 75 -14.04 -10.81 -9.00
N GLU A 76 -13.22 -9.76 -9.03
CA GLU A 76 -11.82 -9.84 -9.47
C GLU A 76 -11.00 -10.60 -8.41
N ASP A 77 -10.44 -11.75 -8.79
CA ASP A 77 -9.46 -12.45 -7.97
C ASP A 77 -8.09 -11.77 -8.12
N LEU A 78 -7.75 -10.95 -7.13
CA LEU A 78 -6.47 -10.23 -7.04
C LEU A 78 -5.24 -11.17 -7.05
N TYR A 79 -5.41 -12.47 -6.78
CA TYR A 79 -4.34 -13.46 -6.75
C TYR A 79 -4.34 -14.42 -7.96
N ALA A 80 -5.39 -14.42 -8.79
CA ALA A 80 -5.47 -15.28 -9.98
C ALA A 80 -4.33 -15.01 -10.98
N GLN A 81 -3.85 -13.77 -11.07
CA GLN A 81 -2.68 -13.43 -11.90
C GLN A 81 -1.37 -14.01 -11.36
N ARG A 82 -1.24 -14.21 -10.05
CA ARG A 82 -0.01 -14.73 -9.43
C ARG A 82 0.07 -16.26 -9.49
N HIS A 83 -1.07 -16.96 -9.52
CA HIS A 83 -1.13 -18.41 -9.66
C HIS A 83 -1.11 -18.90 -11.10
N ARG A 84 -1.06 -18.00 -12.10
CA ARG A 84 -0.83 -18.35 -13.51
C ARG A 84 0.62 -18.73 -13.82
N ARG A 85 1.37 -19.27 -12.85
CA ARG A 85 2.50 -20.17 -13.15
C ARG A 85 1.90 -21.55 -13.37
N HIS A 86 1.63 -21.86 -14.64
CA HIS A 86 1.25 -23.19 -15.09
C HIS A 86 2.26 -24.22 -14.56
N PRO A 87 1.84 -25.27 -13.83
CA PRO A 87 2.67 -26.45 -13.57
C PRO A 87 2.95 -27.28 -14.83
N SER A 88 2.44 -26.89 -16.01
CA SER A 88 2.46 -27.70 -17.23
C SER A 88 3.51 -27.26 -18.27
N GLU A 89 4.46 -26.39 -17.92
CA GLU A 89 5.54 -26.06 -18.86
C GLU A 89 6.72 -27.05 -18.73
N LYS A 90 6.71 -28.02 -19.67
CA LYS A 90 7.81 -28.85 -20.19
C LYS A 90 8.27 -30.07 -19.37
N TYR A 91 7.62 -31.20 -19.63
CA TYR A 91 8.36 -32.34 -20.20
C TYR A 91 7.63 -32.78 -21.48
N PRO A 92 8.28 -32.76 -22.66
CA PRO A 92 7.75 -33.42 -23.83
C PRO A 92 7.88 -34.93 -23.66
N ASP A 93 6.77 -35.63 -23.83
CA ASP A 93 6.73 -37.06 -24.08
C ASP A 93 7.47 -37.35 -25.40
N GLU A 94 8.74 -37.75 -25.38
CA GLU A 94 9.34 -38.53 -26.48
C GLU A 94 10.74 -39.07 -26.13
N TYR A 95 10.87 -40.41 -25.99
CA TYR A 95 11.71 -41.31 -26.82
C TYR A 95 11.78 -42.73 -26.20
N PRO A 96 12.06 -43.77 -27.02
CA PRO A 96 11.13 -44.88 -27.21
C PRO A 96 11.61 -46.21 -26.59
N ASP A 97 10.67 -47.16 -26.58
CA ASP A 97 10.83 -48.60 -26.37
C ASP A 97 12.16 -49.15 -26.93
N GLN A 98 13.10 -49.47 -26.04
CA GLN A 98 14.22 -50.37 -26.35
C GLN A 98 13.79 -51.79 -25.98
N LYS A 99 13.37 -52.53 -27.00
CA LYS A 99 13.23 -53.98 -26.98
C LYS A 99 14.59 -54.64 -26.73
N GLU A 100 14.50 -55.76 -26.02
CA GLU A 100 15.54 -56.71 -25.59
C GLU A 100 16.59 -57.06 -26.66
#